data_AF-A0A9Q0KSL0-F1
#
_entry.id   AF-A0A9Q0KSL0-F1
#
_cell.length_a   1.000
_cell.length_b   1.000
_cell.length_c   1.000
_cell.angle_alpha   90.00
_cell.angle_beta   90.00
_cell.angle_gamma   90.00
#
_symmetry.space_group_name_H-M   'P 1'
#
loop_
_entity.id
_entity.type
_entity.pdbx_description
1 polymer ?
#
loop_
_entity_poly.entity_id
_entity_poly.type
_entity_poly.pdbx_seq_one_letter_code
_entity_poly.pdbx_strand_id
1 'polypeptide(L)'
;MGVPYIPFLSVVLFSDIPEGFYVLRWQKPGRAEADFGRFNVKTVVRNIYILFSGSELPIAAEDQEIMDLVDPSSPLPTWFTEEDLAVYATLYEKSGFRTPLQVPYRTFHEVLTLPDVRVQVPTLLIMGEKDYVFKFPGTEDSIKSGKMKEYVPDLEITFLPEGTHFVQEQFPDQVNPLMETFLKKHASST
;
A
#
# COMPACT_ATOMS: atom_id res chain seq x y z
N MET A 1 -3.71 -10.06 5.92
CA MET A 1 -4.12 -8.84 5.22
C MET A 1 -5.27 -9.21 4.30
N GLY A 2 -6.47 -8.68 4.56
CA GLY A 2 -7.67 -8.94 3.74
C GLY A 2 -7.84 -7.87 2.66
N VAL A 3 -8.73 -8.13 1.69
CA VAL A 3 -9.15 -7.12 0.72
C VAL A 3 -10.01 -6.09 1.46
N PRO A 4 -9.61 -4.81 1.56
CA PRO A 4 -10.47 -3.79 2.17
C PRO A 4 -11.74 -3.64 1.33
N TYR A 5 -12.89 -3.53 1.99
CA TYR A 5 -14.11 -3.09 1.32
C TYR A 5 -13.91 -1.63 0.91
N ILE A 6 -13.85 -1.36 -0.39
CA ILE A 6 -13.69 0.00 -0.90
C ILE A 6 -14.92 0.32 -1.76
N PRO A 7 -15.90 1.06 -1.22
CA PRO A 7 -17.14 1.38 -1.95
C PRO A 7 -16.90 2.24 -3.19
N PHE A 8 -15.70 2.84 -3.30
CA PHE A 8 -15.29 3.68 -4.43
C PHE A 8 -14.32 2.99 -5.41
N LEU A 9 -13.84 1.78 -5.12
CA LEU A 9 -12.93 1.01 -5.99
C LEU A 9 -13.65 -0.04 -6.82
N SER A 10 -14.97 0.10 -7.00
CA SER A 10 -15.71 -0.77 -7.91
C SER A 10 -15.29 -0.45 -9.35
N VAL A 11 -14.69 -1.41 -10.05
CA VAL A 11 -14.65 -1.69 -11.52
C VAL A 11 -14.30 -0.54 -12.49
N VAL A 12 -14.76 0.68 -12.24
CA VAL A 12 -14.53 1.94 -12.96
C VAL A 12 -13.09 2.45 -12.80
N LEU A 13 -12.36 2.03 -11.76
CA LEU A 13 -11.05 2.60 -11.46
C LEU A 13 -9.92 2.21 -12.43
N PHE A 14 -10.06 1.11 -13.16
CA PHE A 14 -8.98 0.56 -13.98
C PHE A 14 -9.15 0.76 -15.50
N SER A 15 -10.27 1.34 -15.97
CA SER A 15 -10.44 1.58 -17.41
C SER A 15 -9.48 2.65 -17.95
N ASP A 16 -9.06 3.59 -17.11
CA ASP A 16 -8.18 4.71 -17.48
C ASP A 16 -6.74 4.55 -16.94
N ILE A 17 -6.41 3.41 -16.34
CA ILE A 17 -5.08 3.15 -15.77
C ILE A 17 -4.18 2.49 -16.84
N PRO A 18 -2.96 3.01 -17.10
CA PRO A 18 -2.06 2.44 -18.09
C PRO A 18 -1.77 0.96 -17.84
N GLU A 19 -1.65 0.15 -18.89
CA GLU A 19 -1.29 -1.28 -18.78
C GLU A 19 0.00 -1.49 -17.98
N GLY A 20 0.91 -0.50 -18.04
CA GLY A 20 2.16 -0.48 -17.31
C GLY A 20 2.03 -0.48 -15.78
N PHE A 21 0.86 -0.20 -15.24
CA PHE A 21 0.62 -0.09 -13.81
C PHE A 21 0.87 -1.40 -13.05
N TYR A 22 1.60 -1.32 -11.94
CA TYR A 22 2.07 -2.51 -11.21
C TYR A 22 0.95 -3.46 -10.76
N VAL A 23 -0.22 -2.93 -10.35
CA VAL A 23 -1.37 -3.77 -9.96
C VAL A 23 -1.81 -4.64 -11.12
N LEU A 24 -1.94 -4.07 -12.33
CA LEU A 24 -2.35 -4.80 -13.52
C LEU A 24 -1.30 -5.84 -13.94
N ARG A 25 -0.01 -5.53 -13.77
CA ARG A 25 1.08 -6.47 -14.05
C ARG A 25 1.11 -7.64 -13.06
N TRP A 26 0.96 -7.37 -11.77
CA TRP A 26 1.00 -8.39 -10.71
C TRP A 26 -0.28 -9.23 -10.64
N GLN A 27 -1.40 -8.69 -11.12
CA GLN A 27 -2.65 -9.42 -11.30
C GLN A 27 -2.51 -10.55 -12.32
N LYS A 28 -1.74 -10.39 -13.40
CA LYS A 28 -1.50 -11.43 -14.42
C LYS A 28 -0.67 -12.58 -13.79
N PRO A 29 -1.24 -13.81 -13.62
CA PRO A 29 -0.52 -14.91 -13.00
C PRO A 29 0.77 -15.27 -13.77
N GLY A 30 1.88 -15.45 -13.06
CA GLY A 30 3.17 -15.79 -13.65
C GLY A 30 4.01 -14.59 -14.09
N ARG A 31 3.42 -13.42 -14.34
CA ARG A 31 4.16 -12.24 -14.81
C ARG A 31 5.08 -11.67 -13.72
N ALA A 32 4.53 -11.42 -12.53
CA ALA A 32 5.31 -10.97 -11.38
C ALA A 32 6.34 -12.02 -10.93
N GLU A 33 5.99 -13.31 -10.96
CA GLU A 33 6.93 -14.38 -10.65
C GLU A 33 8.11 -14.42 -11.63
N ALA A 34 7.85 -14.23 -12.94
CA ALA A 34 8.90 -14.13 -13.94
C ALA A 34 9.77 -12.89 -13.75
N ASP A 35 9.15 -11.73 -13.45
CA ASP A 35 9.85 -10.48 -13.16
C ASP A 35 10.76 -10.61 -11.92
N PHE A 36 10.20 -11.05 -10.80
CA PHE A 36 10.91 -11.23 -9.53
C PHE A 36 11.98 -12.32 -9.63
N GLY A 37 11.72 -13.38 -10.40
CA GLY A 37 12.65 -14.49 -10.63
C GLY A 37 13.94 -14.10 -11.35
N ARG A 38 14.03 -12.89 -11.92
CA ARG A 38 15.27 -12.33 -12.47
C ARG A 38 16.28 -11.94 -11.41
N PHE A 39 15.87 -11.83 -10.15
CA PHE A 39 16.66 -11.30 -9.04
C PHE A 39 16.66 -12.23 -7.82
N ASN A 40 17.64 -12.06 -6.93
CA ASN A 40 17.57 -12.66 -5.60
C ASN A 40 16.51 -11.94 -4.74
N VAL A 41 16.02 -12.61 -3.70
CA VAL A 41 14.93 -12.09 -2.85
C VAL A 41 15.28 -10.75 -2.21
N LYS A 42 16.52 -10.58 -1.74
CA LYS A 42 16.98 -9.31 -1.14
C LYS A 42 16.85 -8.15 -2.13
N THR A 43 17.20 -8.34 -3.39
CA THR A 43 17.04 -7.34 -4.45
C THR A 43 15.57 -7.03 -4.73
N VAL A 44 14.70 -8.04 -4.78
CA VAL A 44 13.25 -7.82 -4.97
C VAL A 44 12.66 -6.96 -3.84
N VAL A 45 12.96 -7.30 -2.59
CA VAL A 45 12.48 -6.54 -1.41
C VAL A 45 13.05 -5.12 -1.41
N ARG A 46 14.34 -4.94 -1.72
CA ARG A 46 14.97 -3.63 -1.89
C ARG A 46 14.22 -2.78 -2.91
N ASN A 47 13.95 -3.33 -4.09
CA ASN A 47 13.29 -2.61 -5.17
C ASN A 47 11.86 -2.22 -4.76
N ILE A 48 11.12 -3.11 -4.09
CA ILE A 48 9.79 -2.80 -3.54
C ILE A 48 9.87 -1.60 -2.58
N TYR A 49 10.78 -1.62 -1.60
CA TYR A 49 10.91 -0.50 -0.66
C TYR A 49 11.26 0.82 -1.35
N ILE A 50 12.15 0.81 -2.35
CA ILE A 50 12.52 2.01 -3.12
C ILE A 50 11.31 2.55 -3.90
N LEU A 51 10.60 1.69 -4.64
CA LEU A 51 9.45 2.10 -5.46
C LEU A 51 8.33 2.71 -4.61
N PHE A 52 7.95 2.03 -3.53
CA PHE A 52 6.78 2.42 -2.75
C PHE A 52 7.10 3.43 -1.64
N SER A 53 8.36 3.77 -1.42
CA SER A 53 8.73 4.97 -0.65
C SER A 53 8.71 6.24 -1.52
N GLY A 54 8.55 6.12 -2.83
CA GLY A 54 8.33 7.25 -3.72
C GLY A 54 6.88 7.76 -3.70
N SER A 55 6.65 8.89 -4.37
CA SER A 55 5.31 9.50 -4.52
C SER A 55 4.66 9.24 -5.87
N GLU A 56 5.35 8.56 -6.79
CA GLU A 56 4.84 8.26 -8.13
C GLU A 56 4.24 6.86 -8.19
N LEU A 57 3.22 6.68 -9.04
CA LEU A 57 2.69 5.35 -9.32
C LEU A 57 3.72 4.54 -10.09
N PRO A 58 4.07 3.32 -9.68
CA PRO A 58 4.93 2.46 -10.47
C PRO A 58 4.20 2.02 -11.75
N ILE A 59 4.60 2.62 -12.87
CA ILE A 59 4.07 2.37 -14.22
C ILE A 59 5.26 2.11 -15.14
N ALA A 60 5.45 0.86 -15.55
CA ALA A 60 6.52 0.48 -16.46
C ALA A 60 6.12 0.64 -17.93
N ALA A 61 7.08 1.01 -18.79
CA ALA A 61 6.90 1.07 -20.24
C ALA A 61 6.60 -0.32 -20.83
N GLU A 62 6.16 -0.36 -22.10
CA GLU A 62 5.74 -1.60 -22.78
C GLU A 62 6.85 -2.67 -22.80
N ASP A 63 8.11 -2.26 -22.91
CA ASP A 63 9.31 -3.09 -23.00
C ASP A 63 10.03 -3.33 -21.65
N GLN A 64 9.47 -2.84 -20.54
CA GLN A 64 10.02 -2.97 -19.19
C GLN A 64 9.08 -3.78 -18.29
N GLU A 65 9.57 -4.29 -17.16
CA GLU A 65 8.79 -4.81 -16.01
C GLU A 65 8.97 -3.94 -14.76
N ILE A 66 8.22 -4.22 -13.68
CA ILE A 66 8.19 -3.35 -12.49
C ILE A 66 9.55 -3.30 -11.80
N MET A 67 10.30 -4.41 -11.75
CA MET A 67 11.65 -4.37 -11.18
C MET A 67 12.66 -3.58 -12.02
N ASP A 68 12.36 -3.27 -13.29
CA ASP A 68 13.24 -2.43 -14.14
C ASP A 68 13.12 -0.93 -13.84
N LEU A 69 12.10 -0.54 -13.06
CA LEU A 69 11.87 0.86 -12.67
C LEU A 69 12.88 1.35 -11.63
N VAL A 70 13.62 0.44 -10.99
CA VAL A 70 14.60 0.79 -9.95
C VAL A 70 16.00 0.77 -10.54
N ASP A 71 16.66 1.93 -10.53
CA ASP A 71 18.10 1.99 -10.79
C ASP A 71 18.83 1.24 -9.66
N PRO A 72 19.66 0.21 -9.96
CA PRO A 72 20.40 -0.54 -8.95
C PRO A 72 21.33 0.31 -8.06
N SER A 73 21.72 1.50 -8.52
CA SER A 73 22.52 2.46 -7.76
C SER A 73 21.70 3.30 -6.77
N SER A 74 20.36 3.22 -6.83
CA SER A 74 19.47 3.93 -5.93
C SER A 74 19.73 3.52 -4.48
N PRO A 75 19.91 4.50 -3.56
CA PRO A 75 20.05 4.19 -2.15
C PRO A 75 18.74 3.65 -1.57
N LEU A 76 18.83 2.95 -0.43
CA LEU A 76 17.65 2.64 0.37
C LEU A 76 17.02 3.94 0.90
N PRO A 77 15.71 3.93 1.22
CA PRO A 77 15.10 4.98 2.03
C PRO A 77 15.91 5.19 3.32
N THR A 78 16.11 6.44 3.73
CA THR A 78 17.04 6.80 4.82
C THR A 78 16.66 6.20 6.19
N TRP A 79 15.40 5.81 6.37
CA TRP A 79 14.86 5.18 7.56
C TRP A 79 14.87 3.64 7.49
N PHE A 80 15.23 3.05 6.35
CA PHE A 80 15.23 1.60 6.12
C PHE A 80 16.65 1.07 5.94
N THR A 81 17.15 0.32 6.93
CA THR A 81 18.56 -0.09 6.97
C THR A 81 18.84 -1.36 6.18
N GLU A 82 20.11 -1.66 5.94
CA GLU A 82 20.53 -2.95 5.36
C GLU A 82 20.22 -4.15 6.28
N GLU A 83 20.13 -3.92 7.60
CA GLU A 83 19.73 -4.94 8.57
C GLU A 83 18.22 -5.24 8.44
N ASP A 84 17.37 -4.20 8.39
CA ASP A 84 15.93 -4.35 8.16
C ASP A 84 15.67 -5.09 6.84
N LEU A 85 16.38 -4.69 5.77
CA LEU A 85 16.30 -5.34 4.48
C LEU A 85 16.69 -6.83 4.57
N ALA A 86 17.72 -7.19 5.34
CA ALA A 86 18.13 -8.58 5.52
C ALA A 86 17.07 -9.40 6.28
N VAL A 87 16.42 -8.81 7.27
CA VAL A 87 15.30 -9.44 8.01
C VAL A 87 14.14 -9.74 7.05
N TYR A 88 13.67 -8.74 6.31
CA TYR A 88 12.57 -8.95 5.36
C TYR A 88 12.96 -9.93 4.25
N ALA A 89 14.17 -9.84 3.70
CA ALA A 89 14.66 -10.78 2.70
C ALA A 89 14.61 -12.23 3.22
N THR A 90 15.09 -12.49 4.43
CA THR A 90 15.06 -13.83 5.05
C THR A 90 13.63 -14.35 5.20
N LEU A 91 12.67 -13.49 5.59
CA LEU A 91 11.27 -13.86 5.71
C LEU A 91 10.64 -14.20 4.35
N TYR A 92 10.96 -13.45 3.31
CA TYR A 92 10.50 -13.70 1.94
C TYR A 92 11.21 -14.89 1.27
N GLU A 93 12.45 -15.19 1.62
CA GLU A 93 13.15 -16.41 1.17
C GLU A 93 12.42 -17.66 1.66
N LYS A 94 11.92 -17.61 2.91
CA LYS A 94 11.16 -18.71 3.51
C LYS A 94 9.73 -18.81 2.98
N SER A 95 9.04 -17.69 2.80
CA SER A 95 7.62 -17.67 2.46
C SER A 95 7.32 -17.61 0.95
N GLY A 96 8.25 -17.06 0.17
CA GLY A 96 8.04 -16.69 -1.23
C GLY A 96 7.05 -15.53 -1.40
N PHE A 97 6.85 -15.11 -2.65
CA PHE A 97 5.97 -13.97 -2.98
C PHE A 97 4.56 -14.37 -3.43
N ARG A 98 4.24 -15.67 -3.50
CA ARG A 98 2.97 -16.15 -4.06
C ARG A 98 1.75 -15.60 -3.31
N THR A 99 1.75 -15.68 -1.99
CA THR A 99 0.64 -15.21 -1.15
C THR A 99 0.43 -13.69 -1.22
N PRO A 100 1.47 -12.84 -1.07
CA PRO A 100 1.30 -11.39 -1.22
C PRO A 100 0.97 -10.97 -2.65
N LEU A 101 1.34 -11.75 -3.68
CA LEU A 101 0.83 -11.53 -5.04
C LEU A 101 -0.64 -11.95 -5.19
N GLN A 102 -1.09 -12.97 -4.45
CA GLN A 102 -2.49 -13.40 -4.47
C GLN A 102 -3.40 -12.34 -3.85
N VAL A 103 -3.10 -11.92 -2.62
CA VAL A 103 -3.89 -10.93 -1.88
C VAL A 103 -3.04 -9.67 -1.66
N PRO A 104 -3.43 -8.51 -2.21
CA PRO A 104 -4.75 -8.25 -2.79
C PRO A 104 -4.82 -8.40 -4.33
N TYR A 105 -3.69 -8.46 -5.05
CA TYR A 105 -3.66 -8.19 -6.50
C TYR A 105 -4.51 -9.11 -7.37
N ARG A 106 -4.61 -10.41 -7.04
CA ARG A 106 -5.34 -11.39 -7.85
C ARG A 106 -6.77 -11.59 -7.36
N THR A 107 -7.08 -11.19 -6.14
CA THR A 107 -8.43 -11.31 -5.55
C THR A 107 -9.23 -10.02 -5.57
N PHE A 108 -8.68 -8.90 -6.08
CA PHE A 108 -9.41 -7.62 -6.15
C PHE A 108 -10.74 -7.68 -6.92
N HIS A 109 -10.87 -8.61 -7.86
CA HIS A 109 -12.10 -8.79 -8.65
C HIS A 109 -13.15 -9.67 -7.94
N GLU A 110 -12.81 -10.28 -6.81
CA GLU A 110 -13.76 -11.04 -6.00
C GLU A 110 -14.70 -10.03 -5.31
N VAL A 111 -15.86 -9.81 -5.93
CA VAL A 111 -16.89 -8.91 -5.41
C VAL A 111 -17.45 -9.50 -4.12
N LEU A 112 -17.06 -8.93 -2.98
CA LEU A 112 -17.74 -9.17 -1.72
C LEU A 112 -19.02 -8.32 -1.71
N THR A 113 -20.16 -8.91 -2.07
CA THR A 113 -21.47 -8.28 -1.89
C THR A 113 -21.82 -8.29 -0.40
N LEU A 114 -21.44 -7.22 0.28
CA LEU A 114 -21.80 -7.00 1.69
C LEU A 114 -22.92 -5.96 1.73
N PRO A 115 -24.12 -6.29 2.25
CA PRO A 115 -25.17 -5.30 2.44
C PRO A 115 -24.77 -4.34 3.58
N ASP A 116 -25.04 -3.05 3.40
CA ASP A 116 -24.91 -2.01 4.44
C ASP A 116 -23.55 -1.94 5.14
N VAL A 117 -22.46 -1.83 4.36
CA VAL A 117 -21.10 -1.77 4.93
C VAL A 117 -20.85 -0.43 5.58
N ARG A 118 -21.07 -0.39 6.89
CA ARG A 118 -20.62 0.70 7.76
C ARG A 118 -19.71 0.17 8.85
N VAL A 119 -18.55 0.79 9.01
CA VAL A 119 -17.65 0.56 10.14
C VAL A 119 -18.12 1.47 11.28
N GLN A 120 -18.76 0.88 12.29
CA GLN A 120 -19.36 1.62 13.41
C GLN A 120 -18.38 1.88 14.56
N VAL A 121 -17.23 1.22 14.56
CA VAL A 121 -16.20 1.41 15.60
C VAL A 121 -15.41 2.69 15.35
N PRO A 122 -14.93 3.38 16.41
CA PRO A 122 -13.99 4.48 16.26
C PRO A 122 -12.81 4.05 15.39
N THR A 123 -12.41 4.88 14.43
CA THR A 123 -11.37 4.55 13.46
C THR A 123 -10.39 5.70 13.30
N LEU A 124 -9.10 5.40 13.39
CA LEU A 124 -8.02 6.33 13.06
C LEU A 124 -7.35 5.92 11.76
N LEU A 125 -7.30 6.83 10.79
CA LEU A 125 -6.48 6.73 9.60
C LEU A 125 -5.28 7.69 9.73
N ILE A 126 -4.06 7.14 9.74
CA ILE A 126 -2.83 7.92 9.66
C ILE A 126 -2.25 7.72 8.28
N MET A 127 -1.97 8.81 7.55
CA MET A 127 -1.51 8.72 6.17
C MET A 127 -0.42 9.76 5.89
N GLY A 128 0.56 9.39 5.07
CA GLY A 128 1.53 10.33 4.55
C GLY A 128 0.98 11.13 3.38
N GLU A 129 1.15 12.46 3.34
CA GLU A 129 0.65 13.29 2.22
C GLU A 129 1.35 13.01 0.89
N LYS A 130 2.54 12.40 0.94
CA LYS A 130 3.35 12.01 -0.23
C LYS A 130 3.17 10.55 -0.62
N ASP A 131 2.20 9.84 -0.02
CA ASP A 131 1.85 8.47 -0.43
C ASP A 131 1.30 8.47 -1.87
N TYR A 132 1.91 7.66 -2.73
CA TYR A 132 1.50 7.48 -4.12
C TYR A 132 0.05 6.98 -4.26
N VAL A 133 -0.53 6.38 -3.21
CA VAL A 133 -1.92 5.93 -3.17
C VAL A 133 -2.90 7.07 -3.48
N PHE A 134 -2.57 8.33 -3.17
CA PHE A 134 -3.42 9.46 -3.55
C PHE A 134 -3.60 9.63 -5.06
N LYS A 135 -2.66 9.13 -5.86
CA LYS A 135 -2.73 9.17 -7.32
C LYS A 135 -3.62 8.08 -7.92
N PHE A 136 -4.12 7.15 -7.10
CA PHE A 136 -5.15 6.23 -7.55
C PHE A 136 -6.43 7.04 -7.81
N PRO A 137 -7.08 6.88 -8.97
CA PRO A 137 -8.26 7.67 -9.30
C PRO A 137 -9.30 7.67 -8.18
N GLY A 138 -9.78 8.86 -7.80
CA GLY A 138 -10.80 9.04 -6.76
C GLY A 138 -10.36 8.81 -5.31
N THR A 139 -9.11 8.38 -5.05
CA THR A 139 -8.65 8.08 -3.68
C THR A 139 -8.44 9.35 -2.86
N GLU A 140 -7.74 10.34 -3.41
CA GLU A 140 -7.54 11.63 -2.74
C GLU A 140 -8.87 12.32 -2.43
N ASP A 141 -9.76 12.42 -3.40
CA ASP A 141 -11.08 13.00 -3.21
C ASP A 141 -11.86 12.26 -2.13
N SER A 142 -11.87 10.92 -2.13
CA SER A 142 -12.61 10.13 -1.14
C SER A 142 -12.12 10.41 0.28
N ILE A 143 -10.80 10.45 0.48
CA ILE A 143 -10.17 10.62 1.79
C ILE A 143 -10.29 12.07 2.27
N LYS A 144 -9.99 13.06 1.43
CA LYS A 144 -9.91 14.48 1.83
C LYS A 144 -11.26 15.21 1.83
N SER A 145 -12.25 14.77 1.04
CA SER A 145 -13.57 15.43 0.98
C SER A 145 -14.51 15.09 2.15
N GLY A 146 -14.14 14.12 2.99
CA GLY A 146 -14.98 13.64 4.09
C GLY A 146 -16.04 12.60 3.69
N LYS A 147 -16.14 12.24 2.39
CA LYS A 147 -17.03 11.17 1.89
C LYS A 147 -16.87 9.85 2.62
N MET A 148 -15.65 9.54 3.08
CA MET A 148 -15.39 8.33 3.88
C MET A 148 -16.22 8.25 5.16
N LYS A 149 -16.67 9.39 5.73
CA LYS A 149 -17.51 9.41 6.94
C LYS A 149 -18.92 8.86 6.72
N GLU A 150 -19.37 8.74 5.47
CA GLU A 150 -20.64 8.05 5.16
C GLU A 150 -20.57 6.55 5.47
N TYR A 151 -19.36 5.97 5.40
CA TYR A 151 -19.08 4.55 5.64
C TYR A 151 -18.41 4.32 7.01
N VAL A 152 -17.66 5.30 7.50
CA VAL A 152 -16.95 5.26 8.79
C VAL A 152 -17.28 6.53 9.57
N PRO A 153 -18.45 6.61 10.25
CA PRO A 153 -18.93 7.86 10.84
C PRO A 153 -17.97 8.46 11.88
N ASP A 154 -17.34 7.61 12.69
CA ASP A 154 -16.36 8.01 13.71
C ASP A 154 -14.92 7.84 13.19
N LEU A 155 -14.64 8.48 12.03
CA LEU A 155 -13.33 8.51 11.40
C LEU A 155 -12.55 9.77 11.78
N GLU A 156 -11.40 9.55 12.40
CA GLU A 156 -10.34 10.53 12.59
C GLU A 156 -9.26 10.31 11.53
N ILE A 157 -8.79 11.39 10.88
CA ILE A 157 -7.73 11.31 9.87
C ILE A 157 -6.61 12.25 10.29
N THR A 158 -5.38 11.73 10.31
CA THR A 158 -4.17 12.52 10.51
C THR A 158 -3.25 12.37 9.30
N PHE A 159 -2.81 13.49 8.75
CA PHE A 159 -1.87 13.53 7.64
C PHE A 159 -0.47 13.93 8.13
N LEU A 160 0.56 13.18 7.71
CA LEU A 160 1.96 13.55 7.92
C LEU A 160 2.52 14.15 6.60
N PRO A 161 2.85 15.45 6.53
CA PRO A 161 3.18 16.13 5.27
C PRO A 161 4.32 15.50 4.46
N GLU A 162 5.31 14.94 5.15
CA GLU A 162 6.47 14.31 4.53
C GLU A 162 6.36 12.77 4.45
N GLY A 163 5.24 12.21 4.93
CA GLY A 163 4.98 10.78 4.97
C GLY A 163 4.74 10.19 3.59
N THR A 164 5.30 9.01 3.36
CA THR A 164 5.10 8.19 2.16
C THR A 164 4.29 6.93 2.52
N HIS A 165 4.34 5.88 1.70
CA HIS A 165 3.52 4.68 1.91
C HIS A 165 3.80 3.95 3.24
N PHE A 166 5.06 3.91 3.66
CA PHE A 166 5.50 3.24 4.88
C PHE A 166 5.54 4.21 6.07
N VAL A 167 4.51 5.04 6.23
CA VAL A 167 4.49 6.16 7.19
C VAL A 167 4.83 5.75 8.63
N GLN A 168 4.45 4.55 9.05
CA GLN A 168 4.75 3.98 10.36
C GLN A 168 6.22 3.63 10.56
N GLU A 169 6.92 3.24 9.50
CA GLU A 169 8.36 2.95 9.53
C GLU A 169 9.17 4.23 9.34
N GLN A 170 8.66 5.17 8.53
CA GLN A 170 9.31 6.45 8.26
C GLN A 170 9.25 7.42 9.44
N PHE A 171 8.11 7.49 10.14
CA PHE A 171 7.88 8.43 11.25
C PHE A 171 7.32 7.75 12.51
N PRO A 172 8.01 6.74 13.07
CA PRO A 172 7.53 6.02 14.25
C PRO A 172 7.28 6.94 15.45
N ASP A 173 8.13 7.95 15.65
CA ASP A 173 8.00 8.92 16.76
C ASP A 173 6.79 9.85 16.63
N GLN A 174 6.20 9.97 15.44
CA GLN A 174 4.95 10.70 15.22
C GLN A 174 3.74 9.77 15.22
N VAL A 175 3.87 8.58 14.62
CA VAL A 175 2.78 7.60 14.52
C VAL A 175 2.44 6.97 15.87
N ASN A 176 3.43 6.59 16.68
CA ASN A 176 3.20 5.93 17.96
C ASN A 176 2.37 6.79 18.94
N PRO A 177 2.67 8.09 19.16
CA PRO A 177 1.84 8.94 20.01
C PRO A 177 0.40 9.15 19.51
N LEU A 178 0.19 9.16 18.18
CA LEU A 178 -1.15 9.25 17.60
C LEU A 178 -1.98 8.00 17.93
N MET A 179 -1.39 6.82 17.74
CA MET A 179 -2.00 5.54 18.10
C MET A 179 -2.29 5.47 19.60
N GLU A 180 -1.32 5.82 20.45
CA GLU A 180 -1.52 5.81 21.90
C GLU A 180 -2.64 6.74 22.36
N THR A 181 -2.66 7.97 21.84
CA THR A 181 -3.70 8.97 22.14
C THR A 181 -5.08 8.42 21.76
N PHE A 182 -5.20 7.87 20.56
CA PHE A 182 -6.45 7.30 20.09
C PHE A 182 -6.90 6.11 20.94
N LEU A 183 -6.00 5.16 21.24
CA LEU A 183 -6.32 4.02 22.10
C LEU A 183 -6.72 4.46 23.51
N LYS A 184 -6.02 5.41 24.13
CA LYS A 184 -6.35 5.95 25.46
C LYS A 184 -7.70 6.67 25.46
N LYS A 185 -8.01 7.43 24.42
CA LYS A 185 -9.31 8.12 24.24
C LYS A 185 -10.49 7.15 24.23
N HIS A 186 -10.31 5.98 23.61
CA HIS A 186 -11.39 5.00 23.44
C HIS A 186 -11.34 3.79 24.42
N ALA A 187 -10.28 3.66 25.22
CA ALA A 187 -10.13 2.59 26.21
C ALA A 187 -11.20 2.58 27.33
N SER A 188 -11.83 3.73 27.60
CA SER A 188 -12.84 3.88 28.67
C SER A 188 -14.29 3.77 28.18
N SER A 189 -14.52 3.43 26.91
CA SER A 189 -15.86 3.40 26.29
C SER A 189 -16.52 2.01 26.33
N THR A 190 -16.16 1.16 27.31
CA THR A 190 -16.76 -0.18 27.50
C THR A 190 -17.56 -0.23 28.79
#